data_AF-Q5BTN6-F1
#
_entry.id   AF-Q5BTN6-F1
#
_cell.length_a   1.000
_cell.length_b   1.000
_cell.length_c   1.000
_cell.angle_alpha   90.00
_cell.angle_beta   90.00
_cell.angle_gamma   90.00
#
_symmetry.space_group_name_H-M   'P 1'
#
loop_
_entity.id
_entity.type
_entity.pdbx_description
1 polymer ?
#
loop_
_entity_poly.entity_id
_entity_poly.type
_entity_poly.pdbx_seq_one_letter_code
_entity_poly.pdbx_strand_id
1 'polypeptide(L)'
;MVSEAAANRQECHERLRQHSHEAAAEIKLKGLKNNLLDKLLRDDYFAPIHSSLPTILDPSYMIGRAVEQVELFLETEVDPALHPYKDCLQLASSITI
;
A
#
# COMPACT_ATOMS: atom_id res chain seq x y z
N MET A 1 -7.83 3.67 -16.33
CA MET A 1 -8.25 4.93 -17.00
C MET A 1 -7.31 5.34 -18.13
N VAL A 2 -6.10 5.83 -17.87
CA VAL A 2 -5.21 6.31 -18.96
C VAL A 2 -4.73 5.15 -19.84
N SER A 3 -4.14 4.11 -19.24
CA SER A 3 -3.65 2.95 -19.99
C SER A 3 -4.77 2.02 -20.46
N GLU A 4 -5.78 1.79 -19.61
CA GLU A 4 -6.85 0.81 -19.89
C GLU A 4 -8.00 1.36 -20.74
N ALA A 5 -8.26 2.66 -20.69
CA ALA A 5 -9.42 3.30 -21.34
C ALA A 5 -9.05 4.52 -22.19
N ALA A 6 -7.75 4.72 -22.47
CA ALA A 6 -7.21 5.84 -23.25
C ALA A 6 -7.66 7.23 -22.76
N ALA A 7 -8.02 7.35 -21.48
CA ALA A 7 -8.51 8.60 -20.92
C ALA A 7 -7.41 9.68 -20.87
N ASN A 8 -7.80 10.95 -21.02
CA ASN A 8 -6.87 12.06 -20.84
C ASN A 8 -6.32 12.07 -19.40
N ARG A 9 -4.99 12.06 -19.26
CA ARG A 9 -4.32 11.99 -17.96
C ARG A 9 -4.67 13.17 -17.04
N GLN A 10 -4.77 14.38 -17.59
CA GLN A 10 -5.03 15.59 -16.81
C GLN A 10 -6.46 15.60 -16.29
N GLU A 11 -7.43 15.26 -17.14
CA GLU A 11 -8.84 15.13 -16.75
C GLU A 11 -9.03 14.05 -15.69
N CYS A 12 -8.42 12.87 -15.90
CA CYS A 12 -8.50 11.76 -14.95
C CYS A 12 -7.94 12.13 -13.59
N HIS A 13 -6.79 12.81 -13.57
CA HIS A 13 -6.14 13.23 -12.33
C HIS A 13 -6.98 14.25 -11.57
N GLU A 14 -7.54 15.25 -12.26
CA GLU A 14 -8.36 16.27 -11.61
C GLU A 14 -9.64 15.68 -10.99
N ARG A 15 -10.32 14.78 -11.70
CA ARG A 15 -11.52 14.12 -11.17
C ARG A 15 -11.21 13.23 -9.96
N LEU A 16 -10.09 12.49 -10.00
CA LEU A 16 -9.61 11.70 -8.86
C LEU A 16 -9.24 12.59 -7.66
N ARG A 17 -8.63 13.75 -7.91
CA ARG A 17 -8.25 14.73 -6.87
C ARG A 17 -9.49 15.25 -6.13
N GLN A 18 -10.56 15.57 -6.85
CA GLN A 18 -11.81 16.06 -6.26
C GLN A 18 -12.42 15.02 -5.32
N HIS A 19 -12.62 13.78 -5.78
CA HIS A 19 -13.12 12.68 -4.95
C HIS A 19 -12.26 12.41 -3.72
N SER A 20 -10.93 12.46 -3.88
CA SER A 20 -9.98 12.28 -2.79
C SER A 20 -10.08 13.38 -1.74
N HIS A 21 -10.28 14.63 -2.17
CA HIS A 21 -10.43 15.76 -1.27
C HIS A 21 -11.73 15.68 -0.46
N GLU A 22 -12.84 15.33 -1.11
CA GLU A 22 -14.13 15.15 -0.43
C GLU A 22 -14.08 14.01 0.60
N ALA A 23 -13.54 12.84 0.21
CA ALA A 23 -13.38 11.72 1.14
C ALA A 23 -12.50 12.09 2.33
N ALA A 24 -11.40 12.82 2.10
CA ALA A 24 -10.54 13.31 3.18
C ALA A 24 -11.25 14.31 4.11
N ALA A 25 -12.10 15.20 3.56
CA ALA A 25 -12.88 16.14 4.35
C ALA A 25 -13.94 15.41 5.22
N GLU A 26 -14.60 14.39 4.68
CA GLU A 26 -15.56 13.56 5.43
C GLU A 26 -14.89 12.82 6.60
N ILE A 27 -13.67 12.30 6.41
CA ILE A 27 -12.90 11.67 7.50
C ILE A 27 -12.55 12.73 8.55
N LYS A 28 -11.91 13.82 8.15
CA LYS A 28 -11.29 14.78 9.09
C LYS A 28 -12.31 15.66 9.81
N LEU A 29 -13.36 16.09 9.13
CA LEU A 29 -14.34 17.04 9.67
C LEU A 29 -15.54 16.34 10.29
N LYS A 30 -15.86 15.11 9.87
CA LYS A 30 -17.08 14.41 10.29
C LYS A 30 -16.81 13.07 10.99
N GLY A 31 -15.56 12.61 11.06
CA GLY A 31 -15.19 11.35 11.71
C GLY A 31 -15.72 10.11 10.98
N LEU A 32 -16.04 10.21 9.70
CA LEU A 32 -16.56 9.11 8.90
C LEU A 32 -15.45 8.18 8.41
N LYS A 33 -15.83 6.96 7.99
CA LYS A 33 -14.92 6.04 7.30
C LYS A 33 -14.54 6.58 5.91
N ASN A 34 -13.36 6.19 5.42
CA ASN A 34 -12.95 6.54 4.06
C ASN A 34 -13.85 5.83 3.03
N ASN A 35 -14.47 6.62 2.15
CA ASN A 35 -15.40 6.16 1.11
C ASN A 35 -14.94 6.53 -0.32
N LEU A 36 -13.64 6.78 -0.53
CA LEU A 36 -13.11 7.12 -1.86
C LEU A 36 -13.50 6.06 -2.90
N LEU A 37 -13.39 4.77 -2.56
CA LEU A 37 -13.73 3.70 -3.48
C LEU A 37 -15.21 3.75 -3.90
N ASP A 38 -16.11 4.00 -2.95
CA ASP A 38 -17.55 4.14 -3.24
C ASP A 38 -17.84 5.33 -4.16
N LYS A 39 -17.12 6.44 -3.97
CA LYS A 39 -17.24 7.63 -4.84
C LYS A 39 -16.80 7.32 -6.28
N LEU A 40 -15.70 6.59 -6.45
CA LEU A 40 -15.22 6.17 -7.78
C LEU A 40 -16.16 5.16 -8.45
N LEU A 41 -16.73 4.22 -7.69
CA LEU A 41 -17.70 3.25 -8.21
C LEU A 41 -19.03 3.89 -8.65
N ARG A 42 -19.42 5.01 -8.04
CA ARG A 42 -20.64 5.75 -8.40
C ARG A 42 -20.45 6.74 -9.54
N ASP A 43 -19.22 6.95 -9.97
CA ASP A 43 -18.87 7.90 -11.01
C ASP A 43 -18.63 7.16 -12.33
N ASP A 44 -19.55 7.34 -13.28
CA ASP A 44 -19.53 6.70 -14.61
C ASP A 44 -18.24 6.96 -15.39
N TYR A 45 -17.54 8.05 -15.09
CA TYR A 45 -16.21 8.29 -15.68
C TYR A 45 -15.24 7.14 -15.40
N PHE A 46 -15.31 6.53 -14.21
CA PHE A 46 -14.44 5.43 -13.81
C PHE A 46 -15.00 4.04 -14.15
N ALA A 47 -16.16 3.96 -14.81
CA ALA A 47 -16.76 2.68 -15.22
C ALA A 47 -15.79 1.71 -15.91
N PRO A 48 -14.86 2.16 -16.79
CA PRO A 48 -13.90 1.27 -17.43
C PRO A 48 -12.95 0.53 -16.47
N ILE A 49 -12.76 1.00 -15.24
CA ILE A 49 -11.88 0.38 -14.24
C ILE A 49 -12.62 -0.25 -13.06
N HIS A 50 -13.96 -0.22 -13.03
CA HIS A 50 -14.71 -0.73 -11.88
C HIS A 50 -14.37 -2.18 -11.53
N SER A 51 -14.15 -3.03 -12.54
CA SER A 51 -13.76 -4.43 -12.36
C SER A 51 -12.32 -4.61 -11.88
N SER A 52 -11.41 -3.67 -12.18
CA SER A 52 -10.00 -3.74 -11.79
C SER A 52 -9.71 -3.10 -10.43
N LEU A 53 -10.60 -2.23 -9.93
CA LEU A 53 -10.43 -1.52 -8.66
C LEU A 53 -10.12 -2.44 -7.46
N PRO A 54 -10.79 -3.60 -7.24
CA PRO A 54 -10.44 -4.48 -6.13
C PRO A 54 -9.01 -5.02 -6.19
N THR A 55 -8.56 -5.40 -7.40
CA THR A 55 -7.21 -5.95 -7.62
C THR A 55 -6.13 -4.87 -7.52
N ILE A 56 -6.40 -3.67 -8.04
CA ILE A 56 -5.45 -2.53 -7.96
C ILE A 56 -5.19 -2.11 -6.51
N LEU A 57 -6.15 -2.35 -5.61
CA LEU A 57 -6.04 -2.04 -4.19
C LEU A 57 -5.49 -3.19 -3.33
N ASP A 58 -5.06 -4.29 -3.94
CA ASP A 58 -4.39 -5.36 -3.20
C ASP A 58 -3.02 -4.85 -2.69
N PRO A 59 -2.79 -4.82 -1.36
CA PRO A 59 -1.56 -4.29 -0.78
C PRO A 59 -0.32 -5.11 -1.17
N SER A 60 -0.46 -6.37 -1.57
CA SER A 60 0.67 -7.21 -1.99
C SER A 60 1.38 -6.68 -3.25
N TYR A 61 0.68 -5.92 -4.11
CA TYR A 61 1.31 -5.23 -5.25
C TYR A 61 1.98 -3.90 -4.89
N MET A 62 1.85 -3.44 -3.64
CA MET A 62 2.35 -2.14 -3.18
C MET A 62 3.60 -2.23 -2.28
N ILE A 63 4.12 -3.43 -2.04
CA ILE A 63 5.31 -3.64 -1.19
C ILE A 63 6.64 -3.60 -1.97
N GLY A 64 6.59 -3.40 -3.30
CA GLY A 64 7.79 -3.32 -4.13
C GLY A 64 8.65 -4.59 -4.01
N ARG A 65 9.93 -4.41 -3.63
CA ARG A 65 10.89 -5.51 -3.44
C ARG A 65 11.13 -5.86 -1.97
N ALA A 66 10.19 -5.53 -1.08
CA ALA A 66 10.42 -5.63 0.36
C ALA A 66 10.81 -7.05 0.79
N VAL A 67 10.16 -8.06 0.24
CA VAL A 67 10.44 -9.47 0.58
C VAL A 67 11.85 -9.85 0.15
N GLU A 68 12.21 -9.62 -1.11
CA GLU A 68 13.53 -9.98 -1.65
C GLU A 68 14.65 -9.17 -1.00
N GLN A 69 14.38 -7.91 -0.62
CA GLN A 69 15.33 -7.07 0.11
C GLN A 69 15.60 -7.62 1.51
N VAL A 70 14.56 -8.07 2.23
CA VAL A 70 14.71 -8.65 3.56
C VAL A 70 15.43 -9.98 3.49
N GLU A 71 15.05 -10.87 2.57
CA GLU A 71 15.70 -12.17 2.38
C GLU A 71 17.19 -12.00 2.07
N LEU A 72 17.52 -11.15 1.09
CA LEU A 72 18.91 -10.90 0.71
C LEU A 72 19.72 -10.28 1.85
N PHE A 73 19.15 -9.32 2.57
CA PHE A 73 19.82 -8.67 3.70
C PHE A 73 20.11 -9.69 4.83
N LEU A 74 19.13 -10.52 5.17
CA LEU A 74 19.29 -11.54 6.21
C LEU A 74 20.37 -12.56 5.83
N GLU A 75 20.38 -13.01 4.57
CA GLU A 75 21.31 -14.03 4.09
C GLU A 75 22.74 -13.51 3.91
N THR A 76 22.91 -12.32 3.33
CA THR A 76 24.22 -11.85 2.87
C THR A 76 24.92 -10.91 3.84
N GLU A 77 24.19 -10.28 4.74
CA GLU A 77 24.75 -9.32 5.71
C GLU A 77 24.57 -9.81 7.15
N VAL A 78 23.35 -10.22 7.53
CA VAL A 78 23.06 -10.59 8.92
C VAL A 78 23.64 -11.94 9.32
N ASP A 79 23.41 -13.03 8.58
CA ASP A 79 23.97 -14.34 8.94
C ASP A 79 25.50 -14.33 9.03
N PRO A 80 26.24 -13.72 8.07
CA PRO A 80 27.70 -13.61 8.18
C PRO A 80 28.15 -12.77 9.38
N ALA A 81 27.45 -11.68 9.69
CA ALA A 81 27.78 -10.82 10.84
C ALA A 81 27.53 -11.51 12.19
N LEU A 82 26.48 -12.36 12.27
CA LEU A 82 26.14 -13.11 13.47
C LEU A 82 26.91 -14.43 13.60
N HIS A 83 27.58 -14.89 12.54
CA HIS A 83 28.31 -16.15 12.52
C HIS A 83 29.28 -16.35 13.71
N PRO A 84 30.08 -15.35 14.12
CA PRO A 84 31.00 -15.49 15.27
C PRO A 84 30.30 -15.70 16.61
N TYR A 85 28.99 -15.45 16.70
CA TYR A 85 28.19 -15.50 17.94
C TYR A 85 27.21 -16.67 17.96
N LYS A 86 27.24 -17.59 16.98
CA LYS A 86 26.23 -18.66 16.83
C LYS A 86 26.00 -19.49 18.11
N ASP A 87 27.04 -19.69 18.92
CA ASP A 87 26.95 -20.46 20.16
C ASP A 87 26.33 -19.71 21.36
N CYS A 88 26.19 -18.38 21.28
CA CYS A 88 25.64 -17.56 22.38
C CYS A 88 24.27 -16.93 22.08
N LEU A 89 23.62 -17.31 20.96
CA LEU A 89 22.29 -16.79 20.59
C LEU A 89 21.10 -17.45 21.32
N GLN A 90 21.31 -18.59 21.98
CA GLN A 90 20.21 -19.36 22.60
C GLN A 90 19.69 -18.77 23.92
N LEU A 91 20.36 -17.74 24.45
CA LEU A 91 20.04 -17.20 25.77
C LEU A 91 18.88 -16.18 25.66
N ALA A 92 17.71 -16.56 26.14
CA ALA A 92 16.57 -15.65 26.22
C ALA A 92 16.82 -14.57 27.30
N SER A 93 16.52 -13.32 26.97
CA SER A 93 16.59 -12.23 27.94
C SER A 93 15.37 -12.26 28.87
N SER A 94 15.61 -12.25 30.18
CA SER A 94 14.56 -12.06 31.19
C SER A 94 14.75 -10.69 31.84
N ILE A 95 13.67 -9.91 31.91
CA ILE A 95 13.67 -8.60 32.56
C ILE A 95 12.88 -8.74 33.87
N THR A 96 13.58 -8.59 34.99
CA THR A 96 12.97 -8.50 36.33
C THR A 96 12.76 -7.03 36.70
N ILE A 97 11.57 -6.72 37.20
CA ILE A 97 11.17 -5.40 37.73
C ILE A 97 11.54 -5.32 39.20
#